data_AF-A0A955R394-F1
#
_entry.id   AF-A0A955R394-F1
#
_cell.length_a   1.000
_cell.length_b   1.000
_cell.length_c   1.000
_cell.angle_alpha   90.00
_cell.angle_beta   90.00
_cell.angle_gamma   90.00
#
_symmetry.space_group_name_H-M   'P 1'
#
loop_
_entity.id
_entity.type
_entity.pdbx_description
1 polymer ?
#
loop_
_entity_poly.entity_id
_entity_poly.type
_entity_poly.pdbx_seq_one_letter_code
_entity_poly.pdbx_strand_id
1 'polypeptide(L)'
;MAFALTGFLALPIQNAKAGSPEHLIKMNRVDYKVPIQVMRNAQVKLHNNWRISLHETTIRQIKSGSRLAQIETIIAGQTVTLEFPKTGAYSVCYSLGQDKPETESRCLLLDVIPMKTA
;
A
#
# COMPACT_ATOMS: atom_id res chain seq x y z
N MET A 1 -16.73 6.56 59.20
CA MET A 1 -17.42 6.03 58.00
C MET A 1 -17.40 7.12 56.96
N ALA A 2 -16.55 6.99 55.94
CA ALA A 2 -16.39 7.99 54.89
C ALA A 2 -16.81 7.37 53.56
N PHE A 3 -17.82 7.95 52.92
CA PHE A 3 -18.22 7.63 51.56
C PHE A 3 -17.32 8.41 50.60
N ALA A 4 -16.64 7.70 49.71
CA ALA A 4 -16.03 8.30 48.53
C ALA A 4 -16.57 7.58 47.29
N LEU A 5 -17.50 8.26 46.62
CA LEU A 5 -17.95 7.95 45.27
C LEU A 5 -16.78 8.16 44.30
N THR A 6 -16.18 7.08 43.80
CA THR A 6 -15.28 7.15 42.65
C THR A 6 -16.10 6.99 41.38
N GLY A 7 -16.27 8.12 40.69
CA GLY A 7 -16.96 8.22 39.41
C GLY A 7 -16.24 7.46 38.31
N PHE A 8 -17.03 6.78 37.48
CA PHE A 8 -16.60 6.28 36.18
C PHE A 8 -16.36 7.45 35.24
N LEU A 9 -15.09 7.76 34.94
CA LEU A 9 -14.76 8.53 33.75
C LEU A 9 -14.77 7.58 32.55
N ALA A 10 -15.90 7.54 31.85
CA ALA A 10 -15.98 6.98 30.52
C ALA A 10 -15.07 7.80 29.59
N LEU A 11 -13.99 7.20 29.11
CA LEU A 11 -13.23 7.76 28.00
C LEU A 11 -14.13 7.78 26.76
N PRO A 12 -14.12 8.86 25.96
CA PRO A 12 -14.89 8.90 24.73
C PRO A 12 -14.40 7.79 23.81
N ILE A 13 -15.35 6.94 23.40
CA ILE A 13 -15.20 6.03 22.28
C ILE A 13 -14.71 6.88 21.11
N GLN A 14 -13.43 6.73 20.75
CA GLN A 14 -12.94 7.32 19.52
C GLN A 14 -13.76 6.68 18.41
N ASN A 15 -14.64 7.49 17.80
CA ASN A 15 -15.32 7.16 16.58
C ASN A 15 -14.27 6.65 15.60
N ALA A 16 -14.26 5.34 15.35
CA ALA A 16 -13.62 4.76 14.19
C ALA A 16 -14.34 5.39 13.00
N LYS A 17 -13.81 6.52 12.51
CA LYS A 17 -14.15 7.05 11.19
C LYS A 17 -13.94 5.88 10.26
N ALA A 18 -15.02 5.41 9.64
CA ALA A 18 -15.01 4.27 8.74
C ALA A 18 -13.86 4.44 7.75
N GLY A 19 -12.74 3.78 8.07
CA GLY A 19 -11.52 3.88 7.29
C GLY A 19 -11.87 3.31 5.93
N SER A 20 -11.48 4.03 4.88
CA SER A 20 -11.38 3.43 3.56
C SER A 20 -10.74 2.04 3.72
N PRO A 21 -11.26 0.99 3.06
CA PRO A 21 -10.75 -0.36 3.25
C PRO A 21 -9.26 -0.35 2.95
N GLU A 22 -8.44 -0.39 3.99
CA GLU A 22 -6.99 -0.37 3.86
C GLU A 22 -6.59 -1.62 3.09
N HIS A 23 -6.05 -1.45 1.89
CA HIS A 23 -5.69 -2.59 1.05
C HIS A 23 -4.21 -2.91 1.25
N LEU A 24 -3.92 -3.92 2.07
CA LEU A 24 -2.55 -4.39 2.31
C LEU A 24 -2.11 -5.35 1.21
N ILE A 25 -1.10 -4.94 0.44
CA ILE A 25 -0.50 -5.72 -0.64
C ILE A 25 0.88 -6.19 -0.19
N LYS A 26 1.04 -7.51 -0.06
CA LYS A 26 2.35 -8.14 0.12
C LYS A 26 3.11 -8.07 -1.20
N MET A 27 4.38 -7.66 -1.17
CA MET A 27 5.17 -7.47 -2.38
C MET A 27 5.76 -8.78 -2.93
N ASN A 28 6.13 -9.73 -2.07
CA ASN A 28 6.47 -11.10 -2.47
C ASN A 28 5.19 -11.91 -2.65
N ARG A 29 4.74 -12.08 -3.90
CA ARG A 29 3.56 -12.86 -4.28
C ARG A 29 3.98 -14.00 -5.20
N VAL A 30 3.12 -15.01 -5.35
CA VAL A 30 3.37 -16.13 -6.28
C VAL A 30 2.77 -15.84 -7.67
N ASP A 31 1.81 -14.92 -7.74
CA ASP A 31 0.91 -14.68 -8.87
C ASP A 31 1.04 -13.24 -9.45
N TYR A 32 2.27 -12.82 -9.76
CA TYR A 32 2.58 -11.46 -10.28
C TYR A 32 1.80 -11.05 -11.54
N LYS A 33 1.29 -12.02 -12.31
CA LYS A 33 0.53 -11.77 -13.55
C LYS A 33 -0.94 -11.42 -13.32
N VAL A 34 -1.48 -11.62 -12.11
CA VAL A 34 -2.87 -11.35 -11.79
C VAL A 34 -2.99 -9.93 -11.20
N PRO A 35 -3.70 -9.01 -11.88
CA PRO A 35 -3.89 -7.65 -11.37
C PRO A 35 -4.63 -7.63 -10.04
N ILE A 36 -4.16 -6.81 -9.10
CA ILE A 36 -4.85 -6.54 -7.83
C ILE A 36 -5.78 -5.36 -8.06
N GLN A 37 -7.07 -5.54 -7.78
CA GLN A 37 -8.03 -4.44 -7.83
C GLN A 37 -7.90 -3.56 -6.60
N VAL A 38 -7.75 -2.25 -6.82
CA VAL A 38 -7.71 -1.25 -5.76
C VAL A 38 -8.65 -0.11 -6.11
N MET A 39 -9.29 0.50 -5.12
CA MET A 39 -10.18 1.63 -5.37
C MET A 39 -9.38 2.93 -5.52
N ARG A 40 -9.80 3.78 -6.45
CA ARG A 40 -9.27 5.14 -6.59
C ARG A 40 -9.40 5.90 -5.27
N ASN A 41 -8.36 6.65 -4.91
CA ASN A 41 -8.23 7.41 -3.67
C ASN A 41 -8.29 6.55 -2.38
N ALA A 42 -8.25 5.23 -2.48
CA ALA A 42 -8.07 4.38 -1.30
C ALA A 42 -6.60 4.34 -0.87
N GLN A 43 -6.37 4.22 0.44
CA GLN A 43 -5.04 3.97 0.97
C GLN A 43 -4.64 2.52 0.70
N VAL A 44 -3.58 2.37 -0.08
CA VAL A 44 -2.97 1.08 -0.41
C VAL A 44 -1.66 0.97 0.37
N LYS A 45 -1.53 -0.09 1.16
CA LYS A 45 -0.32 -0.38 1.94
C LYS A 45 0.51 -1.42 1.20
N LEU A 46 1.65 -1.02 0.67
CA LEU A 46 2.63 -1.95 0.10
C LEU A 46 3.55 -2.45 1.22
N HIS A 47 3.50 -3.74 1.52
CA HIS A 47 4.31 -4.34 2.57
C HIS A 47 5.41 -5.22 1.99
N ASN A 48 6.66 -4.89 2.31
CA ASN A 48 7.81 -5.69 1.97
C ASN A 48 7.88 -6.92 2.88
N ASN A 49 7.28 -8.03 2.44
CA ASN A 49 7.37 -9.34 3.08
C ASN A 49 8.53 -10.21 2.54
N TRP A 50 9.50 -9.62 1.84
CA TRP A 50 10.78 -10.28 1.59
C TRP A 50 11.65 -10.24 2.84
N ARG A 51 12.63 -11.16 2.94
CA ARG A 51 13.65 -11.14 4.00
C ARG A 51 14.81 -10.17 3.69
N ILE A 52 14.68 -9.39 2.62
CA ILE A 52 15.69 -8.46 2.12
C ILE A 52 15.03 -7.12 1.77
N SER A 53 15.85 -6.07 1.67
CA SER A 53 15.42 -4.77 1.17
C SER A 53 15.07 -4.82 -0.31
N LEU A 54 14.05 -4.05 -0.69
CA LEU A 54 13.70 -3.79 -2.08
C LEU A 54 14.29 -2.46 -2.49
N HIS A 55 14.83 -2.39 -3.70
CA HIS A 55 15.44 -1.18 -4.22
C HIS A 55 14.70 -0.69 -5.46
N GLU A 56 14.83 0.61 -5.72
CA GLU A 56 14.32 1.28 -6.92
C GLU A 56 12.84 0.98 -7.18
N THR A 57 12.03 0.98 -6.11
CA THR A 57 10.61 0.68 -6.25
C THR A 57 9.92 1.81 -7.00
N THR A 58 9.46 1.55 -8.23
CA THR A 58 8.78 2.51 -9.07
C THR A 58 7.31 2.15 -9.24
N ILE A 59 6.45 3.15 -9.14
CA ILE A 59 5.02 3.02 -9.39
C ILE A 59 4.67 3.87 -10.60
N ARG A 60 4.21 3.23 -11.68
CA ARG A 60 3.91 3.89 -12.95
C ARG A 60 2.52 3.50 -13.43
N GLN A 61 1.83 4.46 -14.04
CA GLN A 61 0.61 4.18 -14.79
C GLN A 61 1.00 3.64 -16.17
N ILE A 62 0.52 2.45 -16.52
CA ILE A 62 0.99 1.70 -17.70
C ILE A 62 0.65 2.45 -18.99
N LYS A 63 -0.60 2.92 -19.13
CA LYS A 63 -1.06 3.57 -20.36
C LYS A 63 -0.33 4.87 -20.69
N SER A 64 -0.02 5.68 -19.67
CA SER A 64 0.58 7.00 -19.86
C SER A 64 2.10 7.01 -19.64
N GLY A 65 2.68 5.93 -19.11
CA GLY A 65 4.06 5.87 -18.63
C GLY A 65 4.36 6.76 -17.43
N SER A 66 3.37 7.52 -16.95
CA SER A 66 3.53 8.54 -15.91
C SER A 66 3.90 7.88 -14.58
N ARG A 67 4.96 8.39 -13.95
CA ARG A 67 5.42 7.91 -12.65
C ARG A 67 4.60 8.55 -11.54
N LEU A 68 3.95 7.71 -10.74
CA LEU A 68 3.24 8.13 -9.53
C LEU A 68 4.22 8.36 -8.38
N ALA A 69 5.15 7.42 -8.19
CA ALA A 69 6.14 7.49 -7.13
C ALA A 69 7.41 6.70 -7.48
N GLN A 70 8.51 7.06 -6.84
CA GLN A 70 9.75 6.29 -6.79
C GLN A 70 10.21 6.26 -5.33
N ILE A 71 10.55 5.07 -4.85
CA ILE A 71 11.04 4.84 -3.50
C ILE A 71 12.39 4.13 -3.65
N GLU A 72 13.44 4.76 -3.15
CA GLU A 72 14.80 4.26 -3.32
C GLU A 72 15.01 2.91 -2.65
N THR A 73 14.56 2.78 -1.39
CA THR A 73 14.67 1.55 -0.62
C THR A 73 13.44 1.32 0.24
N ILE A 74 12.93 0.10 0.25
CA ILE A 74 11.92 -0.40 1.20
C ILE A 74 12.55 -1.54 1.98
N ILE A 75 12.89 -1.32 3.25
CA ILE A 75 13.58 -2.32 4.06
C ILE A 75 12.67 -3.52 4.37
N ALA A 76 13.26 -4.67 4.72
CA ALA A 76 12.51 -5.87 5.08
C ALA A 76 11.50 -5.58 6.21
N GLY A 77 10.24 -5.99 6.03
CA GLY A 77 9.15 -5.77 6.99
C GLY A 77 8.53 -4.37 6.95
N GLN A 78 9.08 -3.42 6.19
CA GLN A 78 8.52 -2.07 6.07
C GLN A 78 7.22 -2.08 5.26
N THR A 79 6.33 -1.17 5.62
CA THR A 79 5.10 -0.87 4.88
C THR A 79 5.13 0.57 4.41
N VAL A 80 4.77 0.80 3.15
CA VAL A 80 4.64 2.12 2.54
C VAL A 80 3.18 2.33 2.14
N THR A 81 2.63 3.49 2.48
CA THR A 81 1.25 3.84 2.14
C THR A 81 1.24 4.70 0.89
N LEU A 82 0.40 4.34 -0.07
CA LEU A 82 0.20 5.06 -1.33
C LEU A 82 -1.28 5.34 -1.54
N GLU A 83 -1.57 6.38 -2.31
CA GLU A 83 -2.90 6.69 -2.81
C GLU A 83 -2.85 6.82 -4.34
N PHE A 84 -3.87 6.28 -5.02
CA PHE A 84 -3.96 6.29 -6.48
C PHE A 84 -5.02 7.29 -6.94
N PRO A 85 -4.63 8.49 -7.42
CA PRO A 85 -5.56 9.57 -7.74
C PRO A 85 -6.33 9.35 -9.06
N LYS A 86 -5.83 8.47 -9.93
CA LYS A 86 -6.42 8.20 -11.26
C LYS A 86 -6.71 6.71 -11.39
N THR A 87 -7.78 6.41 -12.11
CA THR A 87 -8.14 5.03 -12.48
C THR A 87 -7.25 4.48 -13.59
N GLY A 88 -7.22 3.16 -13.71
CA GLY A 88 -6.52 2.41 -14.75
C GLY A 88 -5.42 1.51 -14.20
N ALA A 89 -4.67 0.92 -15.13
CA ALA A 89 -3.63 -0.06 -14.80
C ALA A 89 -2.32 0.61 -14.38
N TYR A 90 -1.74 0.11 -13.29
CA TYR A 90 -0.45 0.52 -12.74
C TYR A 90 0.47 -0.68 -12.59
N SER A 91 1.78 -0.43 -12.70
CA SER A 91 2.83 -1.38 -12.34
C SER A 91 3.58 -0.86 -11.11
N VAL A 92 3.83 -1.74 -10.16
CA VAL A 92 4.74 -1.52 -9.03
C VAL A 92 5.94 -2.43 -9.23
N CYS A 93 7.05 -1.89 -9.72
CA CYS A 93 8.25 -2.66 -10.06
C CYS A 93 9.37 -2.36 -9.06
N TYR A 94 10.15 -3.38 -8.68
CA TYR A 94 11.23 -3.25 -7.69
C TYR A 94 12.34 -4.29 -7.92
N SER A 95 13.53 -4.02 -7.39
CA SER A 95 14.71 -4.87 -7.50
C SER A 95 15.04 -5.58 -6.19
N LEU A 96 15.49 -6.83 -6.28
CA LEU A 96 15.93 -7.65 -5.14
C LEU A 96 17.46 -7.54 -4.97
N GLY A 97 17.95 -6.33 -4.63
CA GLY A 97 19.37 -5.97 -4.52
C GLY A 97 19.67 -4.60 -5.13
N GLN A 98 20.77 -3.94 -4.71
CA GLN A 98 21.12 -2.57 -5.14
C GLN A 98 21.65 -2.49 -6.58
N ASP A 99 22.28 -3.54 -7.10
CA ASP A 99 23.01 -3.51 -8.39
C ASP A 99 22.38 -4.38 -9.48
N LYS A 100 21.08 -4.69 -9.36
CA LYS A 100 20.40 -5.57 -10.33
C LYS A 100 19.84 -4.75 -11.49
N PRO A 101 20.09 -5.16 -12.75
CA PRO A 101 19.55 -4.46 -13.91
C PRO A 101 18.02 -4.48 -13.89
N GLU A 102 17.37 -3.50 -14.53
CA GLU A 102 15.90 -3.41 -14.67
C GLU A 102 15.27 -4.72 -15.18
N THR A 103 16.02 -5.55 -15.92
CA THR A 103 15.61 -6.86 -16.42
C THR A 103 15.41 -7.93 -15.34
N GLU A 104 15.95 -7.75 -14.14
CA GLU A 104 15.71 -8.62 -12.97
C GLU A 104 14.65 -8.04 -12.01
N SER A 105 14.01 -6.93 -12.39
CA SER A 105 12.95 -6.31 -11.59
C SER A 105 11.68 -7.17 -11.55
N ARG A 106 11.01 -7.18 -10.41
CA ARG A 106 9.70 -7.83 -10.24
C ARG A 106 8.62 -6.78 -10.23
N CYS A 107 7.57 -7.01 -11.00
CA CYS A 107 6.45 -6.09 -11.10
C CYS A 107 5.15 -6.72 -10.58
N LEU A 108 4.44 -5.99 -9.73
CA LEU A 108 3.05 -6.24 -9.40
C LEU A 108 2.16 -5.39 -10.31
N LEU A 109 1.06 -5.96 -10.78
CA LEU A 109 0.05 -5.23 -11.54
C LEU A 109 -1.10 -4.84 -10.62
N LEU A 110 -1.50 -3.57 -10.70
CA LEU A 110 -2.67 -3.04 -10.01
C LEU A 110 -3.66 -2.54 -11.06
N ASP A 111 -4.95 -2.78 -10.82
CA ASP A 111 -6.04 -2.18 -11.57
C ASP A 111 -6.83 -1.25 -10.66
N VAL A 112 -6.67 0.06 -10.88
CA VAL A 112 -7.31 1.09 -10.06
C VAL A 112 -8.69 1.38 -10.62
N ILE A 113 -9.72 0.95 -9.90
CA ILE A 113 -11.12 1.09 -10.29
C ILE A 113 -11.77 2.32 -9.63
N PRO A 114 -12.83 2.90 -10.21
CA PRO A 114 -13.54 4.01 -9.58
C PRO A 114 -14.06 3.63 -8.19
N MET A 115 -13.97 4.56 -7.25
CA MET A 115 -14.69 4.43 -5.98
C MET A 115 -16.19 4.41 -6.30
N LYS A 116 -16.88 3.31 -6.02
CA LYS A 116 -18.34 3.29 -6.08
C LYS A 116 -18.86 4.17 -4.95
N THR A 117 -19.28 5.38 -5.28
CA THR A 117 -20.19 6.13 -4.43
C THR A 117 -21.54 5.40 -4.49
N ALA A 118 -21.94 4.85 -3.35
CA ALA A 118 -23.32 4.41 -3.14
C ALA A 118 -24.25 5.63 -3.05
#